data_AF-A0A7S3Q8I4-F1
#
_entry.id   AF-A0A7S3Q8I4-F1
#
_cell.length_a   1.000
_cell.length_b   1.000
_cell.length_c   1.000
_cell.angle_alpha   90.00
_cell.angle_beta   90.00
_cell.angle_gamma   90.00
#
_symmetry.space_group_name_H-M   'P 1'
#
loop_
_entity.id
_entity.type
_entity.pdbx_description
1 polymer ?
#
loop_
_entity_poly.entity_id
_entity_poly.type
_entity_poly.pdbx_seq_one_letter_code
_entity_poly.pdbx_strand_id
1 'polypeptide(L)'
;MAIVGYPHKSRKRQLNKYVRRRDLSRPMYLIVGTVIILYLRHTLVSLLVDDDTNSIKSTFDIQVYHLDTDGISMSSKSNSDPGIMAYPYPSHLDPVDTKFVHPHGFESIDETHKKGLLHVGSWIAILDTSLNTDDPRILLLKRGPHLVTCPNTWGLVGEHAYRNEEPLDTVTRGLEEELGMEFSQHVRDYGHIQNMTEFPVYYERTYGAENENGGRIDRQITYLWLVEINTDSYGDDMTETEEEEKITTAADTDADADASAPGDADNSFKSGNSDIMDMETSSQRNDASASANANAIEVASSSSSSETTPDHLLHLDDEVSDHVWIKLSEMEKWIREDNDVLIGNERKFCHSTLVSLMHLVLERLKLMGKMVRSDDGSSSSSSIRSSSSMGDGDGEGEGNSAVDILI
;
A
#
# COMPACT_ATOMS: atom_id res chain seq x y z
N MET A 1 -15.61 1.03 84.95
CA MET A 1 -16.12 1.91 83.86
C MET A 1 -17.41 1.27 83.37
N ALA A 2 -18.53 1.98 83.49
CA ALA A 2 -19.88 1.43 83.48
C ALA A 2 -20.51 1.35 82.08
N ILE A 3 -21.29 0.29 81.87
CA ILE A 3 -22.20 0.02 80.75
C ILE A 3 -23.44 0.91 80.88
N VAL A 4 -23.87 1.58 79.81
CA VAL A 4 -25.24 2.11 79.68
C VAL A 4 -25.71 1.95 78.22
N GLY A 5 -26.73 1.13 78.02
CA GLY A 5 -27.50 1.02 76.78
C GLY A 5 -28.80 1.84 76.84
N TYR A 6 -29.36 2.17 75.67
CA TYR A 6 -30.70 2.76 75.49
C TYR A 6 -31.22 2.48 74.05
N PRO A 7 -32.53 2.58 73.77
CA PRO A 7 -33.29 1.43 73.31
C PRO A 7 -33.92 1.59 71.92
N HIS A 8 -34.18 0.45 71.30
CA HIS A 8 -34.85 0.31 70.00
C HIS A 8 -36.37 0.60 70.14
N LYS A 9 -36.85 1.70 69.54
CA LYS A 9 -38.30 1.96 69.37
C LYS A 9 -38.72 1.68 67.93
N SER A 10 -39.52 0.63 67.75
CA SER A 10 -40.18 0.30 66.49
C SER A 10 -41.31 1.31 66.20
N ARG A 11 -41.25 1.96 65.03
CA ARG A 11 -42.32 2.82 64.52
C ARG A 11 -42.91 2.18 63.27
N LYS A 12 -44.06 1.50 63.44
CA LYS A 12 -44.94 1.13 62.34
C LYS A 12 -45.49 2.40 61.70
N ARG A 13 -45.02 2.77 60.50
CA ARG A 13 -45.65 3.80 59.67
C ARG A 13 -46.58 3.13 58.67
N GLN A 14 -47.85 3.53 58.75
CA GLN A 14 -48.92 3.12 57.85
C GLN A 14 -48.58 3.55 56.41
N LEU A 15 -48.60 2.59 55.48
CA LEU A 15 -48.56 2.84 54.05
C LEU A 15 -49.91 3.41 53.61
N ASN A 16 -49.98 4.71 53.35
CA ASN A 16 -51.05 5.28 52.54
C ASN A 16 -50.80 4.90 51.08
N LYS A 17 -51.66 4.03 50.53
CA LYS A 17 -51.75 3.74 49.09
C LYS A 17 -52.22 5.01 48.35
N TYR A 18 -51.28 5.84 47.92
CA TYR A 18 -51.51 6.81 46.86
C TYR A 18 -51.27 6.10 45.52
N VAL A 19 -52.35 5.70 44.84
CA VAL A 19 -52.29 5.24 43.46
C VAL A 19 -52.00 6.47 42.59
N ARG A 20 -50.72 6.77 42.36
CA ARG A 20 -50.26 7.68 41.32
C ARG A 20 -50.60 7.02 39.98
N ARG A 21 -51.66 7.50 39.32
CA ARG A 21 -51.84 7.27 37.88
C ARG A 21 -50.59 7.84 37.20
N ARG A 22 -49.68 6.98 36.75
CA ARG A 22 -48.54 7.39 35.93
C ARG A 22 -49.11 7.82 34.60
N ASP A 23 -49.01 9.12 34.30
CA ASP A 23 -49.24 9.64 32.96
C ASP A 23 -48.23 8.98 32.02
N LEU A 24 -48.69 7.94 31.32
CA LEU A 24 -47.95 7.19 30.29
C LEU A 24 -47.67 8.04 29.03
N SER A 25 -48.13 9.28 28.99
CA SER A 25 -47.95 10.18 27.83
C SER A 25 -46.51 10.65 27.66
N ARG A 26 -45.75 10.84 28.74
CA ARG A 26 -44.37 11.37 28.67
C ARG A 26 -43.32 10.45 28.02
N PRO A 27 -43.26 9.13 28.30
CA PRO A 27 -42.28 8.26 27.65
C PRO A 27 -42.58 8.06 26.15
N MET A 28 -43.85 8.16 25.75
CA MET A 28 -44.23 7.98 24.34
C MET A 28 -43.70 9.12 23.45
N TYR A 29 -43.69 10.37 23.94
CA TYR A 29 -43.11 11.50 23.19
C TYR A 29 -41.59 11.39 22.99
N LEU A 30 -40.87 10.79 23.95
CA LEU A 30 -39.42 10.61 23.83
C LEU A 30 -39.08 9.54 22.78
N ILE A 31 -39.80 8.41 22.77
CA ILE A 31 -39.58 7.35 21.78
C ILE A 31 -39.89 7.85 20.37
N VAL A 32 -41.04 8.52 20.19
CA VAL A 32 -41.42 9.09 18.88
C VAL A 32 -40.43 10.16 18.43
N GLY A 33 -39.95 11.01 19.34
CA GLY A 33 -38.93 12.01 19.04
C GLY A 33 -37.61 11.39 18.56
N THR A 34 -37.12 10.36 19.23
CA THR A 34 -35.88 9.67 18.85
C THR A 34 -36.00 8.99 17.49
N VAL A 35 -37.12 8.31 17.21
CA VAL A 35 -37.35 7.67 15.91
C VAL A 35 -37.41 8.70 14.78
N ILE A 36 -38.04 9.86 15.00
CA ILE A 36 -38.08 10.95 14.02
C ILE A 36 -36.67 11.52 13.78
N ILE A 37 -35.86 11.73 14.83
CA ILE A 37 -34.49 12.24 14.68
C ILE A 37 -33.61 11.24 13.91
N LEU A 38 -33.72 9.94 14.22
CA LEU A 38 -32.97 8.90 13.51
C LEU A 38 -33.42 8.77 12.05
N TYR A 39 -34.73 8.84 11.78
CA TYR A 39 -35.26 8.83 10.43
C TYR A 39 -34.79 10.06 9.65
N LEU A 40 -34.90 11.26 10.21
CA LEU A 40 -34.43 12.49 9.57
C LEU A 40 -32.92 12.47 9.35
N ARG A 41 -32.12 11.94 10.28
CA ARG A 41 -30.68 11.77 10.08
C ARG A 41 -30.38 10.81 8.93
N HIS A 42 -31.08 9.67 8.87
CA HIS A 42 -30.90 8.71 7.79
C HIS A 42 -31.33 9.31 6.45
N THR A 43 -32.48 9.97 6.37
CA THR A 43 -32.95 10.64 5.15
C THR A 43 -32.03 11.78 4.73
N LEU A 44 -31.49 12.56 5.68
CA LEU A 44 -30.53 13.63 5.37
C LEU A 44 -29.20 13.05 4.87
N VAL A 45 -28.71 11.96 5.45
CA VAL A 45 -27.52 11.24 4.95
C VAL A 45 -27.80 10.68 3.56
N SER A 46 -28.96 10.07 3.32
CA SER A 46 -29.32 9.57 1.98
C SER A 46 -29.48 10.70 0.95
N LEU A 47 -30.07 11.85 1.31
CA LEU A 47 -30.21 13.02 0.43
C LEU A 47 -28.88 13.76 0.19
N LEU A 48 -27.93 13.68 1.13
CA LEU A 48 -26.56 14.16 0.92
C LEU A 48 -25.72 13.17 0.10
N VAL A 49 -26.22 11.94 -0.07
CA VAL A 49 -25.63 10.87 -0.88
C VAL A 49 -26.39 10.72 -2.22
N ASP A 50 -27.30 11.64 -2.56
CA ASP A 50 -27.98 11.69 -3.88
C ASP A 50 -26.94 11.94 -5.00
N ASP A 51 -26.52 10.85 -5.63
CA ASP A 51 -26.52 10.52 -7.07
C ASP A 51 -25.90 11.47 -8.12
N ASP A 52 -25.29 12.58 -7.71
CA ASP A 52 -24.26 13.30 -8.52
C ASP A 52 -22.85 12.71 -8.28
N THR A 53 -22.76 11.53 -7.68
CA THR A 53 -21.56 10.68 -7.64
C THR A 53 -21.19 10.11 -9.01
N ASN A 54 -22.03 10.30 -10.03
CA ASN A 54 -21.62 10.16 -11.43
C ASN A 54 -20.78 11.36 -11.86
N SER A 55 -19.47 11.26 -11.59
CA SER A 55 -18.41 12.06 -12.24
C SER A 55 -18.23 13.50 -11.74
N ILE A 56 -18.19 13.74 -10.43
CA ILE A 56 -17.01 14.45 -9.93
C ILE A 56 -15.86 13.45 -10.03
N LYS A 57 -15.43 13.15 -11.25
CA LYS A 57 -14.04 12.77 -11.47
C LYS A 57 -13.32 13.97 -10.90
N SER A 58 -12.84 13.86 -9.67
CA SER A 58 -11.86 14.78 -9.15
C SER A 58 -10.75 14.73 -10.18
N THR A 59 -10.76 15.69 -11.10
CA THR A 59 -9.67 15.88 -12.03
C THR A 59 -8.57 16.45 -11.17
N PHE A 60 -7.86 15.55 -10.50
CA PHE A 60 -6.66 15.87 -9.77
C PHE A 60 -5.67 16.35 -10.82
N ASP A 61 -5.40 17.65 -10.78
CA ASP A 61 -4.41 18.28 -11.62
C ASP A 61 -3.03 17.99 -11.03
N ILE A 62 -2.18 17.31 -11.80
CA ILE A 62 -0.79 17.07 -11.45
C ILE A 62 0.09 18.16 -12.05
N GLN A 63 1.24 18.41 -11.42
CA GLN A 63 2.23 19.34 -11.93
C GLN A 63 2.92 18.71 -13.16
N VAL A 64 2.83 19.38 -14.29
CA VAL A 64 3.59 19.05 -15.50
C VAL A 64 4.88 19.85 -15.51
N TYR A 65 5.94 19.24 -16.05
CA TYR A 65 7.28 19.80 -16.08
C TYR A 65 7.84 19.89 -17.50
N HIS A 66 8.87 20.71 -17.63
CA HIS A 66 9.79 20.73 -18.73
C HIS A 66 11.17 20.34 -18.18
N LEU A 67 11.86 19.44 -18.88
CA LEU A 67 13.23 19.09 -18.56
C LEU A 67 14.14 19.81 -19.54
N ASP A 68 15.01 20.67 -19.03
CA ASP A 68 16.01 21.31 -19.88
C ASP A 68 16.92 20.23 -20.46
N THR A 69 17.22 20.32 -21.77
CA THR A 69 17.99 19.30 -22.49
C THR A 69 19.36 19.04 -21.88
N ASP A 70 19.90 20.02 -21.14
CA ASP A 70 21.16 19.92 -20.40
C ASP A 70 21.06 19.03 -19.14
N GLY A 71 19.85 18.79 -18.63
CA GLY A 71 19.59 18.03 -17.41
C GLY A 71 19.66 16.50 -17.58
N ILE A 72 19.34 15.98 -18.77
CA ILE A 72 19.39 14.52 -19.05
C ILE A 72 20.84 14.03 -19.25
N SER A 73 21.76 14.92 -19.64
CA SER A 73 23.13 14.56 -20.02
C SER A 73 24.05 14.16 -18.86
N MET A 74 23.57 14.07 -17.61
CA MET A 74 24.42 13.70 -16.47
C MET A 74 24.74 12.19 -16.38
N SER A 75 23.96 11.34 -17.05
CA SER A 75 24.17 9.87 -17.08
C SER A 75 25.49 9.43 -17.75
N SER A 76 26.07 10.24 -18.65
CA SER A 76 27.29 9.84 -19.39
C SER A 76 28.61 10.33 -18.78
N LYS A 77 28.60 11.21 -17.79
CA LYS A 77 29.83 11.60 -17.10
C LYS A 77 30.14 10.56 -16.04
N SER A 78 30.94 9.58 -16.44
CA SER A 78 31.52 8.52 -15.60
C SER A 78 31.72 9.01 -14.17
N ASN A 79 31.03 8.40 -13.21
CA ASN A 79 31.32 8.50 -11.79
C ASN A 79 32.78 8.06 -11.55
N SER A 80 33.70 9.01 -11.71
CA SER A 80 35.12 8.83 -11.42
C SER A 80 35.43 9.18 -9.97
N ASP A 81 34.42 9.23 -9.10
CA ASP A 81 34.61 9.38 -7.67
C ASP A 81 34.67 7.98 -7.03
N PRO A 82 35.86 7.42 -6.78
CA PRO A 82 36.04 6.04 -6.35
C PRO A 82 35.54 5.77 -4.91
N GLY A 83 35.03 6.78 -4.21
CA GLY A 83 34.59 6.67 -2.82
C GLY A 83 33.12 6.28 -2.63
N ILE A 84 32.27 6.43 -3.64
CA ILE A 84 30.86 6.05 -3.58
C ILE A 84 30.70 4.84 -4.49
N MET A 85 30.36 3.67 -3.94
CA MET A 85 29.95 2.51 -4.74
C MET A 85 28.63 2.85 -5.44
N ALA A 86 28.74 3.61 -6.53
CA ALA A 86 27.63 3.98 -7.38
C ALA A 86 27.21 2.73 -8.14
N TYR A 87 26.22 2.03 -7.59
CA TYR A 87 25.52 1.01 -8.34
C TYR A 87 24.96 1.65 -9.62
N PRO A 88 25.26 1.08 -10.80
CA PRO A 88 24.78 1.64 -12.05
C PRO A 88 23.25 1.57 -12.07
N TYR A 89 22.61 2.69 -12.41
CA TYR A 89 21.18 2.67 -12.73
C TYR A 89 20.96 1.77 -13.96
N PRO A 90 19.82 1.04 -14.02
CA PRO A 90 19.42 0.36 -15.25
C PRO A 90 19.44 1.33 -16.43
N SER A 91 19.84 0.87 -17.62
CA SER A 91 20.12 1.75 -18.78
C SER A 91 18.93 2.56 -19.32
N HIS A 92 17.73 2.33 -18.81
CA HIS A 92 16.50 3.05 -19.15
C HIS A 92 15.90 3.81 -17.96
N LEU A 93 16.65 3.90 -16.86
CA LEU A 93 16.34 4.73 -15.70
C LEU A 93 17.46 5.77 -15.58
N ASP A 94 17.16 7.02 -15.94
CA ASP A 94 18.14 8.09 -15.92
C ASP A 94 18.00 8.90 -14.63
N PRO A 95 19.02 9.01 -13.75
CA PRO A 95 18.94 9.93 -12.62
C PRO A 95 18.83 11.36 -13.12
N VAL A 96 17.90 12.14 -12.54
CA VAL A 96 17.63 13.52 -12.93
C VAL A 96 17.93 14.47 -11.79
N ASP A 97 18.83 15.43 -12.04
CA ASP A 97 19.04 16.54 -11.12
C ASP A 97 17.84 17.50 -11.21
N THR A 98 17.12 17.60 -10.10
CA THR A 98 15.85 18.34 -9.99
C THR A 98 16.00 19.83 -10.26
N LYS A 99 17.22 20.38 -10.22
CA LYS A 99 17.46 21.79 -10.57
C LYS A 99 17.19 22.11 -12.04
N PHE A 100 17.15 21.10 -12.92
CA PHE A 100 16.81 21.24 -14.34
C PHE A 100 15.35 20.88 -14.65
N VAL A 101 14.58 20.54 -13.62
CA VAL A 101 13.17 20.20 -13.73
C VAL A 101 12.36 21.44 -13.42
N HIS A 102 11.74 22.03 -14.43
CA HIS A 102 11.02 23.29 -14.29
C HIS A 102 9.50 23.06 -14.43
N PRO A 103 8.68 23.58 -13.51
CA PRO A 103 7.23 23.47 -13.62
C PRO A 103 6.75 24.19 -14.90
N HIS A 104 5.95 23.49 -15.72
CA HIS A 104 5.47 23.96 -17.02
C HIS A 104 3.93 24.12 -17.07
N GLY A 105 3.21 23.75 -16.01
CA GLY A 105 1.76 23.93 -15.92
C GLY A 105 1.08 22.82 -15.14
N PHE A 106 -0.24 22.76 -15.23
CA PHE A 106 -1.07 21.76 -14.55
C PHE A 106 -1.93 21.06 -15.58
N GLU A 107 -2.10 19.76 -15.41
CA GLU A 107 -2.93 18.95 -16.29
C GLU A 107 -3.48 17.76 -15.50
N SER A 108 -4.65 17.25 -15.88
CA SER A 108 -5.15 16.02 -15.29
C SER A 108 -4.21 14.85 -15.58
N ILE A 109 -4.15 13.87 -14.66
CA ILE A 109 -3.34 12.66 -14.87
C ILE A 109 -3.67 11.94 -16.18
N ASP A 110 -4.96 11.87 -16.51
CA ASP A 110 -5.46 11.20 -17.72
C ASP A 110 -4.92 11.87 -18.99
N GLU A 111 -5.01 13.20 -19.07
CA GLU A 111 -4.50 13.97 -20.20
C GLU A 111 -2.96 14.02 -20.24
N THR A 112 -2.30 13.99 -19.08
CA THR A 112 -0.84 13.90 -18.98
C THR A 112 -0.33 12.64 -19.67
N HIS A 113 -0.91 11.47 -19.37
CA HIS A 113 -0.51 10.21 -20.00
C HIS A 113 -0.92 10.13 -21.47
N LYS A 114 -2.07 10.69 -21.88
CA LYS A 114 -2.46 10.74 -23.30
C LYS A 114 -1.52 11.60 -24.14
N LYS A 115 -1.05 12.72 -23.58
CA LYS A 115 -0.17 13.69 -24.26
C LYS A 115 1.31 13.37 -24.09
N GLY A 116 1.67 12.41 -23.24
CA GLY A 116 3.06 12.08 -22.91
C GLY A 116 3.78 13.25 -22.26
N LEU A 117 3.08 13.99 -21.38
CA LEU A 117 3.64 15.12 -20.65
C LEU A 117 4.51 14.61 -19.49
N LEU A 118 5.64 15.28 -19.30
CA LEU A 118 6.55 14.98 -18.20
C LEU A 118 5.90 15.36 -16.87
N HIS A 119 5.87 14.44 -15.93
CA HIS A 119 5.30 14.65 -14.61
C HIS A 119 6.15 13.98 -13.52
N VAL A 120 5.78 14.18 -12.26
CA VAL A 120 6.52 13.68 -11.09
C VAL A 120 5.63 12.73 -10.29
N GLY A 121 6.24 11.69 -9.74
CA GLY A 121 5.59 10.77 -8.81
C GLY A 121 6.60 10.12 -7.86
N SER A 122 6.10 9.18 -7.07
CA SER A 122 6.87 8.45 -6.06
C SER A 122 6.50 6.97 -6.11
N TRP A 123 7.51 6.12 -5.94
CA TRP A 123 7.34 4.69 -5.71
C TRP A 123 7.80 4.38 -4.29
N ILE A 124 6.94 3.74 -3.50
CA ILE A 124 7.09 3.61 -2.06
C ILE A 124 7.22 2.13 -1.69
N ALA A 125 8.42 1.73 -1.30
CA ALA A 125 8.70 0.40 -0.77
C ALA A 125 8.38 0.36 0.72
N ILE A 126 7.49 -0.53 1.13
CA ILE A 126 7.06 -0.65 2.53
C ILE A 126 7.61 -1.95 3.08
N LEU A 127 8.50 -1.84 4.07
CA LEU A 127 9.14 -2.97 4.73
C LEU A 127 8.60 -3.18 6.14
N ASP A 128 8.16 -4.40 6.40
CA ASP A 128 7.87 -4.89 7.74
C ASP A 128 9.14 -5.43 8.37
N THR A 129 9.57 -4.77 9.44
CA THR A 129 10.80 -5.03 10.20
C THR A 129 10.56 -5.66 11.57
N SER A 130 9.30 -5.97 11.90
CA SER A 130 8.90 -6.56 13.20
C SER A 130 9.71 -7.81 13.56
N LEU A 131 9.84 -8.72 12.59
CA LEU A 131 10.43 -10.04 12.82
C LEU A 131 11.94 -10.03 13.12
N ASN A 132 12.63 -8.88 13.05
CA ASN A 132 14.09 -8.75 13.20
C ASN A 132 14.86 -9.84 12.41
N THR A 133 14.38 -10.15 11.20
CA THR A 133 14.98 -11.16 10.33
C THR A 133 16.01 -10.52 9.39
N ASP A 134 16.95 -11.34 8.94
CA ASP A 134 17.90 -11.00 7.86
C ASP A 134 17.25 -10.88 6.47
N ASP A 135 15.95 -11.22 6.40
CA ASP A 135 15.12 -11.24 5.19
C ASP A 135 13.74 -10.67 5.54
N PRO A 136 13.63 -9.33 5.68
CA PRO A 136 12.38 -8.67 6.05
C PRO A 136 11.31 -8.87 4.96
N ARG A 137 10.06 -8.57 5.32
CA ARG A 137 8.95 -8.65 4.37
C ARG A 137 8.70 -7.30 3.71
N ILE A 138 8.31 -7.31 2.45
CA ILE A 138 7.90 -6.14 1.70
C ILE A 138 6.44 -6.30 1.25
N LEU A 139 5.67 -5.22 1.33
CA LEU A 139 4.31 -5.16 0.82
C LEU A 139 4.33 -4.96 -0.71
N LEU A 140 3.62 -5.82 -1.42
CA LEU A 140 3.26 -5.63 -2.82
C LEU A 140 1.75 -5.51 -2.95
N LEU A 141 1.31 -4.60 -3.81
CA LEU A 141 -0.10 -4.40 -4.13
C LEU A 141 -0.40 -4.92 -5.53
N LYS A 142 -1.58 -5.50 -5.72
CA LYS A 142 -2.08 -5.89 -7.03
C LYS A 142 -3.07 -4.85 -7.53
N ARG A 143 -2.69 -4.18 -8.61
CA ARG A 143 -3.51 -3.17 -9.29
C ARG A 143 -4.86 -3.72 -9.74
N GLY A 144 -5.91 -2.94 -9.56
CA GLY A 144 -7.28 -3.28 -9.87
C GLY A 144 -7.50 -3.56 -11.36
N PRO A 145 -8.47 -4.43 -11.71
CA PRO A 145 -8.75 -4.78 -13.11
C PRO A 145 -9.32 -3.62 -13.94
N HIS A 146 -9.83 -2.57 -13.29
CA HIS A 146 -10.47 -1.42 -13.93
C HIS A 146 -9.49 -0.28 -14.23
N LEU A 147 -8.24 -0.36 -13.74
CA LEU A 147 -7.22 0.65 -13.98
C LEU A 147 -6.78 0.65 -15.44
N VAL A 148 -6.54 1.85 -15.97
CA VAL A 148 -6.14 2.01 -17.37
C VAL A 148 -4.70 1.57 -17.60
N THR A 149 -3.82 1.84 -16.64
CA THR A 149 -2.41 1.47 -16.68
C THR A 149 -2.18 0.26 -15.80
N CYS A 150 -1.61 -0.80 -16.40
CA CYS A 150 -1.15 -1.98 -15.68
C CYS A 150 -2.20 -2.71 -14.82
N PRO A 151 -3.42 -2.97 -15.33
CA PRO A 151 -4.43 -3.69 -14.54
C PRO A 151 -3.97 -5.11 -14.20
N ASN A 152 -4.37 -5.61 -13.03
CA ASN A 152 -4.08 -6.96 -12.52
C ASN A 152 -2.59 -7.31 -12.36
N THR A 153 -1.72 -6.32 -12.19
CA THR A 153 -0.27 -6.54 -12.03
C THR A 153 0.18 -6.15 -10.64
N TRP A 154 1.26 -6.78 -10.18
CA TRP A 154 1.86 -6.50 -8.89
C TRP A 154 2.80 -5.27 -8.98
N GLY A 155 2.86 -4.50 -7.91
CA GLY A 155 3.60 -3.23 -7.83
C GLY A 155 3.98 -2.87 -6.40
N LEU A 156 4.82 -1.85 -6.27
CA LEU A 156 4.91 -1.07 -5.03
C LEU A 156 3.74 -0.08 -5.00
N VAL A 157 3.55 0.62 -3.87
CA VAL A 157 2.64 1.77 -3.83
C VAL A 157 3.22 2.85 -4.74
N GLY A 158 2.41 3.36 -5.67
CA GLY A 158 2.83 4.34 -6.65
C GLY A 158 1.88 5.53 -6.67
N GLU A 159 2.40 6.73 -6.42
CA GLU A 159 1.58 7.95 -6.29
C GLU A 159 2.13 9.08 -7.16
N HIS A 160 1.26 9.92 -7.70
CA HIS A 160 1.65 11.09 -8.50
C HIS A 160 1.67 12.33 -7.63
N ALA A 161 2.62 13.23 -7.87
CA ALA A 161 2.68 14.48 -7.11
C ALA A 161 1.57 15.45 -7.57
N TYR A 162 0.79 15.95 -6.62
CA TYR A 162 -0.14 17.04 -6.86
C TYR A 162 0.58 18.36 -7.14
N ARG A 163 -0.19 19.36 -7.57
CA ARG A 163 0.28 20.73 -7.74
C ARG A 163 1.00 21.23 -6.48
N ASN A 164 2.24 21.67 -6.65
CA ASN A 164 3.08 22.25 -5.59
C ASN A 164 3.25 21.33 -4.37
N GLU A 165 3.10 20.02 -4.55
CA GLU A 165 3.30 19.04 -3.49
C GLU A 165 4.79 18.68 -3.39
N GLU A 166 5.32 18.68 -2.17
CA GLU A 166 6.68 18.21 -1.94
C GLU A 166 6.72 16.67 -1.99
N PRO A 167 7.81 16.04 -2.43
CA PRO A 167 7.86 14.58 -2.59
C PRO A 167 7.51 13.76 -1.34
N LEU A 168 7.82 14.27 -0.13
CA LEU A 168 7.45 13.60 1.12
C LEU A 168 5.94 13.71 1.44
N ASP A 169 5.30 14.81 1.03
CA ASP A 169 3.86 14.99 1.19
C ASP A 169 3.13 14.00 0.27
N THR A 170 3.61 13.83 -0.97
CA THR A 170 3.11 12.81 -1.92
C THR A 170 3.17 11.40 -1.31
N VAL A 171 4.26 11.05 -0.62
CA VAL A 171 4.40 9.74 0.05
C VAL A 171 3.39 9.59 1.17
N THR A 172 3.27 10.60 2.02
CA THR A 172 2.36 10.57 3.18
C THR A 172 0.90 10.43 2.75
N ARG A 173 0.53 11.16 1.70
CA ARG A 173 -0.80 11.07 1.08
C ARG A 173 -1.02 9.71 0.41
N GLY A 174 -0.07 9.24 -0.40
CA GLY A 174 -0.20 7.93 -1.05
C GLY A 174 -0.37 6.78 -0.04
N LEU A 175 0.28 6.84 1.12
CA LEU A 175 0.05 5.86 2.20
C LEU A 175 -1.38 5.95 2.78
N GLU A 176 -1.95 7.15 2.89
CA GLU A 176 -3.31 7.35 3.39
C GLU A 176 -4.36 6.92 2.37
N GLU A 177 -4.18 7.30 1.11
CA GLU A 177 -5.12 7.00 0.02
C GLU A 177 -5.14 5.50 -0.29
N GLU A 178 -3.99 4.87 -0.47
CA GLU A 178 -3.91 3.48 -0.95
C GLU A 178 -4.01 2.43 0.17
N LEU A 179 -3.57 2.75 1.39
CA LEU A 179 -3.50 1.80 2.51
C LEU A 179 -4.36 2.17 3.71
N GLY A 180 -5.00 3.35 3.67
CA GLY A 180 -5.93 3.81 4.68
C GLY A 180 -5.30 4.66 5.79
N MET A 181 -6.18 5.39 6.49
CA MET A 181 -5.76 6.34 7.51
C MET A 181 -5.11 5.69 8.74
N GLU A 182 -5.58 4.51 9.15
CA GLU A 182 -5.00 3.78 10.29
C GLU A 182 -3.55 3.36 10.00
N PHE A 183 -3.29 2.80 8.82
CA PHE A 183 -1.92 2.47 8.39
C PHE A 183 -1.02 3.70 8.34
N SER A 184 -1.47 4.77 7.68
CA SER A 184 -0.71 6.03 7.57
C SER A 184 -0.42 6.64 8.95
N GLN A 185 -1.36 6.56 9.89
CA GLN A 185 -1.13 6.99 11.27
C GLN A 185 -0.09 6.10 11.99
N HIS A 186 -0.16 4.78 11.82
CA HIS A 186 0.84 3.86 12.38
C HIS A 186 2.25 4.17 11.86
N VAL A 187 2.40 4.45 10.57
CA VAL A 187 3.69 4.86 9.98
C VAL A 187 4.20 6.16 10.61
N ARG A 188 3.32 7.13 10.87
CA ARG A 188 3.72 8.40 11.53
C ARG A 188 4.20 8.19 12.96
N ASP A 189 3.52 7.33 13.71
CA ASP A 189 3.79 7.14 15.14
C ASP A 189 4.97 6.20 15.39
N TYR A 190 5.13 5.16 14.55
CA TYR A 190 6.06 4.06 14.80
C TYR A 190 6.96 3.70 13.62
N GLY A 191 6.77 4.33 12.46
CA GLY A 191 7.51 4.05 11.25
C GLY A 191 8.73 4.95 11.03
N HIS A 192 9.44 4.66 9.94
CA HIS A 192 10.52 5.50 9.44
C HIS A 192 10.39 5.68 7.92
N ILE A 193 10.34 6.92 7.46
CA ILE A 193 10.27 7.26 6.03
C ILE A 193 11.60 7.87 5.58
N GLN A 194 12.20 7.34 4.52
CA GLN A 194 13.45 7.85 3.96
C GLN A 194 13.49 7.74 2.43
N ASN A 195 14.11 8.73 1.78
CA ASN A 195 14.35 8.70 0.34
C ASN A 195 15.52 7.74 0.02
N MET A 196 15.32 6.85 -0.95
CA MET A 196 16.27 5.82 -1.36
C MET A 196 17.20 6.27 -2.49
N THR A 197 16.95 7.42 -3.11
CA THR A 197 17.71 7.94 -4.24
C THR A 197 18.13 9.39 -4.02
N GLU A 198 19.41 9.68 -4.22
CA GLU A 198 19.94 11.05 -4.18
C GLU A 198 19.25 11.95 -5.22
N PHE A 199 19.02 11.40 -6.42
CA PHE A 199 18.29 12.02 -7.51
C PHE A 199 17.12 11.13 -7.91
N PRO A 200 15.93 11.69 -8.17
CA PRO A 200 14.84 10.90 -8.73
C PRO A 200 15.25 10.32 -10.09
N VAL A 201 14.60 9.23 -10.49
CA VAL A 201 14.86 8.56 -11.75
C VAL A 201 13.80 8.91 -12.78
N TYR A 202 14.23 9.29 -13.97
CA TYR A 202 13.38 9.45 -15.14
C TYR A 202 13.23 8.13 -15.88
N TYR A 203 12.02 7.87 -16.35
CA TYR A 203 11.79 6.85 -17.36
C TYR A 203 10.73 7.31 -18.36
N GLU A 204 10.76 6.68 -19.54
CA GLU A 204 9.71 6.79 -20.55
C GLU A 204 9.13 5.41 -20.84
N ARG A 205 7.80 5.32 -20.83
CA ARG A 205 7.08 4.09 -21.15
C ARG A 205 5.91 4.37 -22.07
N THR A 206 5.79 3.59 -23.13
CA THR A 206 4.57 3.57 -23.97
C THR A 206 3.70 2.37 -23.58
N TYR A 207 2.44 2.63 -23.28
CA TYR A 207 1.43 1.60 -23.00
C TYR A 207 0.69 1.26 -24.29
N GLY A 208 1.20 0.25 -25.01
CA GLY A 208 0.54 -0.31 -26.20
C GLY A 208 0.39 0.68 -27.37
N ALA A 209 -0.22 0.20 -28.46
CA ALA A 209 -0.61 1.04 -29.58
C ALA A 209 -1.88 1.87 -29.24
N GLU A 210 -2.15 2.92 -30.02
CA GLU A 210 -3.31 3.83 -29.84
C GLU A 210 -4.66 3.09 -29.70
N ASN A 211 -4.79 1.92 -30.31
CA ASN A 211 -6.00 1.10 -30.32
C ASN A 211 -6.16 0.15 -29.13
N GLU A 212 -5.12 -0.09 -28.32
CA GLU A 212 -5.17 -1.07 -27.20
C GLU A 212 -5.32 -0.39 -25.85
N ASN A 213 -4.53 0.65 -25.57
CA ASN A 213 -4.57 1.42 -24.31
C ASN A 213 -4.65 2.94 -24.54
N GLY A 214 -5.10 3.36 -25.73
CA GLY A 214 -5.18 4.77 -26.09
C GLY A 214 -3.83 5.42 -26.42
N GLY A 215 -2.76 4.63 -26.59
CA GLY A 215 -1.44 5.13 -27.00
C GLY A 215 -0.77 5.99 -25.94
N ARG A 216 -1.06 5.71 -24.66
CA ARG A 216 -0.55 6.49 -23.53
C ARG A 216 0.97 6.38 -23.42
N ILE A 217 1.59 7.49 -23.07
CA ILE A 217 3.01 7.60 -22.80
C ILE A 217 3.16 8.13 -21.37
N ASP A 218 3.86 7.35 -20.55
CA ASP A 218 4.26 7.74 -19.21
C ASP A 218 5.71 8.22 -19.23
N ARG A 219 5.88 9.54 -19.06
CA ARG A 219 7.16 10.22 -18.88
C ARG A 219 7.20 10.73 -17.45
N GLN A 220 7.80 9.96 -16.56
CA GLN A 220 7.76 10.25 -15.13
C GLN A 220 9.15 10.42 -14.57
N ILE A 221 9.30 11.43 -13.71
CA ILE A 221 10.41 11.58 -12.77
C ILE A 221 9.94 11.01 -11.44
N THR A 222 10.57 9.95 -10.99
CA THR A 222 10.12 9.15 -9.85
C THR A 222 11.12 9.20 -8.71
N TYR A 223 10.65 9.58 -7.53
CA TYR A 223 11.38 9.37 -6.29
C TYR A 223 11.15 7.94 -5.78
N LEU A 224 12.20 7.31 -5.27
CA LEU A 224 12.07 6.03 -4.57
C LEU A 224 12.09 6.27 -3.07
N TRP A 225 11.08 5.79 -2.37
CA TRP A 225 10.94 5.95 -0.93
C TRP A 225 10.91 4.60 -0.23
N LEU A 226 11.47 4.57 0.96
CA LEU A 226 11.43 3.45 1.89
C LEU A 226 10.62 3.87 3.11
N VAL A 227 9.59 3.09 3.41
CA VAL A 227 8.81 3.15 4.64
C VAL A 227 9.09 1.89 5.42
N GLU A 228 9.73 2.00 6.58
CA GLU A 228 9.94 0.89 7.49
C GLU A 228 8.88 0.94 8.59
N ILE A 229 8.20 -0.17 8.82
CA ILE A 229 7.22 -0.32 9.91
C ILE A 229 7.66 -1.43 10.86
N ASN A 230 7.31 -1.26 12.13
CA ASN A 230 7.38 -2.31 13.14
C ASN A 230 5.96 -2.55 13.67
N THR A 231 5.42 -3.74 13.49
CA THR A 231 4.08 -4.10 13.98
C THR A 231 4.06 -4.68 15.39
N ASP A 232 5.20 -5.11 15.92
CA ASP A 232 5.25 -5.67 17.28
C ASP A 232 4.93 -4.62 18.34
N SER A 233 5.17 -3.34 18.03
CA SER A 233 4.88 -2.22 18.94
C SER A 233 3.40 -1.86 19.05
N TYR A 234 2.53 -2.39 18.17
CA TYR A 234 1.11 -2.01 18.14
C TYR A 234 0.25 -2.76 19.16
N GLY A 235 0.66 -3.98 19.55
CA GLY A 235 -0.20 -4.89 20.32
C GLY A 235 -0.22 -4.71 21.84
N ASP A 236 0.75 -4.00 22.42
CA ASP A 236 0.93 -3.99 23.88
C ASP A 236 0.11 -2.90 24.60
N ASP A 237 -0.28 -1.81 23.92
CA ASP A 237 -0.90 -0.64 24.60
C ASP A 237 -2.44 -0.57 24.48
N MET A 238 -3.04 -1.25 23.50
CA MET A 238 -4.50 -1.13 23.25
C MET A 238 -5.36 -2.08 24.08
N THR A 239 -4.79 -3.09 24.72
CA THR A 239 -5.58 -4.10 25.45
C THR A 239 -5.89 -3.73 26.90
N GLU A 240 -5.18 -2.78 27.52
CA GLU A 240 -5.42 -2.43 28.93
C GLU A 240 -6.53 -1.38 29.13
N THR A 241 -6.82 -0.53 28.15
CA THR A 241 -7.79 0.57 28.35
C THR A 241 -9.26 0.20 28.11
N GLU A 242 -9.57 -0.83 27.31
CA GLU A 242 -10.98 -1.19 27.04
C GLU A 242 -11.59 -2.16 28.08
N GLU A 243 -10.78 -2.91 28.84
CA GLU A 243 -11.32 -3.79 29.89
C GLU A 243 -11.70 -3.03 31.19
N GLU A 244 -11.09 -1.88 31.49
CA GLU A 244 -11.47 -1.12 32.69
C GLU A 244 -12.80 -0.36 32.57
N GLU A 245 -13.25 0.00 31.36
CA GLU A 245 -14.53 0.73 31.21
C GLU A 245 -15.77 -0.19 31.20
N LYS A 246 -15.58 -1.52 31.07
CA LYS A 246 -16.71 -2.48 31.00
C LYS A 246 -17.14 -3.07 32.35
N ILE A 247 -16.46 -2.75 33.47
CA ILE A 247 -16.76 -3.33 34.79
C ILE A 247 -17.76 -2.49 35.64
N THR A 248 -18.20 -1.31 35.20
CA THR A 248 -19.06 -0.44 36.04
C THR A 248 -20.56 -0.37 35.70
N THR A 249 -21.08 -1.11 34.72
CA THR A 249 -22.51 -1.02 34.32
C THR A 249 -23.32 -2.33 34.39
N ALA A 250 -22.97 -3.22 35.32
CA ALA A 250 -23.82 -4.37 35.66
C ALA A 250 -24.56 -4.16 36.99
N ALA A 251 -25.56 -3.28 37.00
CA ALA A 251 -26.63 -3.31 37.99
C ALA A 251 -27.94 -2.81 37.36
N ASP A 252 -28.95 -3.67 37.45
CA ASP A 252 -30.37 -3.45 37.16
C ASP A 252 -30.77 -3.28 35.68
N THR A 253 -31.33 -4.36 35.09
CA THR A 253 -32.80 -4.45 34.91
C THR A 253 -33.19 -5.82 34.35
N ASP A 254 -33.87 -6.62 35.18
CA ASP A 254 -34.82 -7.65 34.74
C ASP A 254 -36.14 -6.96 34.39
N ALA A 255 -36.68 -7.19 33.18
CA ALA A 255 -38.12 -7.18 32.93
C ALA A 255 -38.46 -7.78 31.56
N ASP A 256 -39.21 -8.88 31.63
CA ASP A 256 -39.94 -9.55 30.55
C ASP A 256 -40.85 -8.60 29.75
N ALA A 257 -40.97 -8.81 28.42
CA ALA A 257 -42.26 -8.80 27.73
C ALA A 257 -42.16 -9.31 26.28
N ASP A 258 -42.84 -10.44 26.09
CA ASP A 258 -43.39 -11.07 24.89
C ASP A 258 -44.36 -10.15 24.11
N ALA A 259 -44.23 -10.06 22.77
CA ALA A 259 -45.35 -9.77 21.85
C ALA A 259 -44.95 -9.85 20.35
N SER A 260 -45.41 -10.93 19.74
CA SER A 260 -46.00 -11.13 18.39
C SER A 260 -45.88 -10.08 17.27
N ALA A 261 -45.55 -10.60 16.07
CA ALA A 261 -45.73 -10.03 14.73
C ALA A 261 -47.18 -9.59 14.41
N PRO A 262 -47.40 -8.73 13.39
CA PRO A 262 -47.69 -9.28 12.05
C PRO A 262 -47.27 -8.39 10.84
N GLY A 263 -47.27 -8.96 9.64
CA GLY A 263 -47.84 -8.28 8.47
C GLY A 263 -46.97 -8.18 7.22
N ASP A 264 -47.25 -9.08 6.27
CA ASP A 264 -46.93 -8.98 4.85
C ASP A 264 -47.41 -7.67 4.22
N ALA A 265 -46.60 -7.10 3.32
CA ALA A 265 -47.09 -6.17 2.30
C ALA A 265 -46.28 -6.35 1.00
N ASP A 266 -46.91 -7.13 0.13
CA ASP A 266 -46.66 -7.30 -1.30
C ASP A 266 -46.81 -5.94 -2.01
N ASN A 267 -45.81 -5.52 -2.80
CA ASN A 267 -45.95 -4.40 -3.73
C ASN A 267 -45.24 -4.71 -5.04
N SER A 268 -46.00 -5.37 -5.92
CA SER A 268 -45.76 -5.42 -7.35
C SER A 268 -45.82 -4.01 -7.95
N PHE A 269 -44.75 -3.57 -8.61
CA PHE A 269 -44.81 -2.42 -9.52
C PHE A 269 -44.38 -2.87 -10.92
N LYS A 270 -45.36 -2.84 -11.83
CA LYS A 270 -45.18 -3.01 -13.27
C LYS A 270 -45.11 -1.64 -13.93
N SER A 271 -43.99 -1.35 -14.59
CA SER A 271 -43.86 -0.39 -15.69
C SER A 271 -42.50 -0.65 -16.32
N GLY A 272 -42.28 -0.74 -17.63
CA GLY A 272 -43.09 -0.57 -18.81
C GLY A 272 -42.12 -0.71 -19.98
N ASN A 273 -42.55 -1.37 -21.06
CA ASN A 273 -41.79 -1.51 -22.30
C ASN A 273 -41.30 -0.14 -22.81
N SER A 274 -40.05 -0.10 -23.25
CA SER A 274 -39.66 0.73 -24.39
C SER A 274 -38.70 -0.07 -25.26
N ASP A 275 -39.18 -0.36 -26.47
CA ASP A 275 -38.47 -0.98 -27.58
C ASP A 275 -37.17 -0.23 -27.89
N ILE A 276 -36.06 -0.95 -27.93
CA ILE A 276 -34.80 -0.48 -28.54
C ILE A 276 -34.33 -1.54 -29.51
N MET A 277 -34.03 -1.07 -30.72
CA MET A 277 -33.81 -1.82 -31.94
C MET A 277 -32.64 -2.79 -31.85
N ASP A 278 -32.89 -4.01 -32.35
CA ASP A 278 -31.88 -4.97 -32.77
C ASP A 278 -31.00 -4.33 -33.85
N MET A 279 -29.72 -4.12 -33.53
CA MET A 279 -28.67 -3.94 -34.52
C MET A 279 -27.76 -5.17 -34.46
N GLU A 280 -27.97 -6.07 -35.41
CA GLU A 280 -27.08 -7.19 -35.70
C GLU A 280 -25.68 -6.65 -36.04
N THR A 281 -24.71 -6.93 -35.18
CA THR A 281 -23.30 -7.00 -35.58
C THR A 281 -22.74 -8.34 -35.15
N SER A 282 -22.64 -9.22 -36.13
CA SER A 282 -21.91 -10.46 -36.11
C SER A 282 -20.40 -10.19 -35.94
N SER A 283 -19.84 -10.58 -34.80
CA SER A 283 -18.42 -10.86 -34.69
C SER A 283 -18.22 -12.08 -33.81
N GLN A 284 -17.56 -13.07 -34.39
CA GLN A 284 -17.34 -14.42 -33.88
C GLN A 284 -16.51 -14.37 -32.59
N ARG A 285 -17.10 -14.81 -31.48
CA ARG A 285 -16.36 -15.20 -30.28
C ARG A 285 -15.90 -16.65 -30.44
N ASN A 286 -14.59 -16.86 -30.37
CA ASN A 286 -14.02 -18.17 -30.17
C ASN A 286 -14.03 -18.47 -28.67
N ASP A 287 -14.96 -19.32 -28.25
CA ASP A 287 -14.99 -19.86 -26.89
C ASP A 287 -13.88 -20.90 -26.74
N ALA A 288 -12.77 -20.52 -26.10
CA ALA A 288 -11.80 -21.45 -25.54
C ALA A 288 -12.05 -21.56 -24.04
N SER A 289 -12.83 -22.57 -23.65
CA SER A 289 -13.06 -22.97 -22.27
C SER A 289 -11.82 -23.71 -21.75
N ALA A 290 -10.99 -23.03 -20.96
CA ALA A 290 -9.97 -23.67 -20.14
C ALA A 290 -10.57 -23.97 -18.77
N SER A 291 -10.81 -25.25 -18.47
CA SER A 291 -11.20 -25.69 -17.13
C SER A 291 -10.00 -25.55 -16.20
N ALA A 292 -10.08 -24.61 -15.24
CA ALA A 292 -9.12 -24.53 -14.15
C ALA A 292 -9.29 -25.74 -13.22
N ASN A 293 -8.24 -26.56 -13.17
CA ASN A 293 -8.13 -27.72 -12.31
C ASN A 293 -7.66 -27.23 -10.93
N ALA A 294 -8.59 -27.08 -9.98
CA ALA A 294 -8.29 -26.72 -8.60
C ALA A 294 -7.72 -27.93 -7.85
N ASN A 295 -6.39 -28.04 -7.79
CA ASN A 295 -5.73 -28.92 -6.83
C ASN A 295 -5.55 -28.14 -5.53
N ALA A 296 -6.48 -28.37 -4.59
CA ALA A 296 -6.31 -28.00 -3.20
C ALA A 296 -5.18 -28.85 -2.59
N ILE A 297 -4.12 -28.19 -2.16
CA ILE A 297 -3.06 -28.76 -1.34
C ILE A 297 -3.56 -28.69 0.12
N GLU A 298 -3.91 -29.83 0.70
CA GLU A 298 -4.08 -29.96 2.15
C GLU A 298 -2.72 -29.75 2.84
N VAL A 299 -2.48 -28.54 3.34
CA VAL A 299 -1.35 -28.25 4.22
C VAL A 299 -1.73 -28.65 5.64
N ALA A 300 -0.93 -29.55 6.20
CA ALA A 300 -1.05 -30.05 7.56
C ALA A 300 -1.06 -28.92 8.59
N SER A 301 -2.09 -28.90 9.43
CA SER A 301 -2.25 -27.99 10.56
C SER A 301 -1.25 -28.32 11.69
N SER A 302 -0.01 -27.85 11.56
CA SER A 302 0.81 -27.60 12.74
C SER A 302 0.34 -26.30 13.38
N SER A 303 0.19 -26.29 14.70
CA SER A 303 -0.14 -25.12 15.51
C SER A 303 0.93 -24.04 15.35
N SER A 304 0.83 -23.27 14.28
CA SER A 304 1.64 -22.09 14.01
C SER A 304 1.22 -21.02 14.98
N SER A 305 2.15 -20.54 15.80
CA SER A 305 2.07 -19.18 16.33
C SER A 305 1.62 -18.28 15.18
N SER A 306 0.45 -17.67 15.30
CA SER A 306 -0.07 -16.78 14.27
C SER A 306 0.92 -15.62 14.16
N GLU A 307 1.79 -15.66 13.15
CA GLU A 307 2.57 -14.49 12.77
C GLU A 307 1.56 -13.40 12.44
N THR A 308 1.44 -12.42 13.33
CA THR A 308 0.55 -11.29 13.14
C THR A 308 1.12 -10.46 12.01
N THR A 309 0.52 -10.57 10.83
CA THR A 309 0.80 -9.67 9.72
C THR A 309 0.17 -8.30 9.99
N PRO A 310 0.70 -7.22 9.38
CA PRO A 310 0.12 -5.88 9.45
C PRO A 310 -1.27 -5.75 8.79
N ASP A 311 -1.86 -6.86 8.32
CA ASP A 311 -3.06 -6.86 7.47
C ASP A 311 -4.26 -6.19 8.11
N HIS A 312 -4.36 -6.20 9.44
CA HIS A 312 -5.45 -5.56 10.18
C HIS A 312 -5.40 -4.02 10.13
N LEU A 313 -4.27 -3.42 9.75
CA LEU A 313 -4.11 -1.98 9.59
C LEU A 313 -4.47 -1.49 8.18
N LEU A 314 -4.54 -2.40 7.21
CA LEU A 314 -4.70 -2.05 5.80
C LEU A 314 -6.18 -1.84 5.46
N HIS A 315 -6.50 -0.63 4.99
CA HIS A 315 -7.78 -0.32 4.33
C HIS A 315 -7.47 0.10 2.90
N LEU A 316 -7.47 -0.88 2.01
CA LEU A 316 -7.15 -0.70 0.60
C LEU A 316 -8.24 0.10 -0.11
N ASP A 317 -7.85 1.00 -1.01
CA ASP A 317 -8.79 1.74 -1.85
C ASP A 317 -9.41 0.87 -2.95
N ASP A 318 -10.22 1.49 -3.82
CA ASP A 318 -10.83 0.77 -4.94
C ASP A 318 -9.86 0.49 -6.09
N GLU A 319 -8.71 1.18 -6.18
CA GLU A 319 -7.65 0.95 -7.16
C GLU A 319 -6.84 -0.32 -6.86
N VAL A 320 -6.83 -0.81 -5.63
CA VAL A 320 -6.11 -2.03 -5.23
C VAL A 320 -7.05 -3.24 -5.14
N SER A 321 -6.73 -4.31 -5.88
CA SER A 321 -7.53 -5.55 -5.89
C SER A 321 -7.07 -6.62 -4.90
N ASP A 322 -5.80 -6.59 -4.50
CA ASP A 322 -5.19 -7.61 -3.64
C ASP A 322 -3.87 -7.08 -3.08
N HIS A 323 -3.34 -7.73 -2.05
CA HIS A 323 -2.04 -7.39 -1.45
C HIS A 323 -1.30 -8.63 -0.95
N VAL A 324 0.02 -8.53 -0.83
CA VAL A 324 0.83 -9.62 -0.26
C VAL A 324 2.07 -9.08 0.44
N TRP A 325 2.39 -9.65 1.60
CA TRP A 325 3.68 -9.50 2.25
C TRP A 325 4.59 -10.66 1.86
N ILE A 326 5.64 -10.40 1.10
CA ILE A 326 6.63 -11.42 0.71
C ILE A 326 8.01 -11.08 1.24
N LYS A 327 8.86 -12.09 1.41
CA LYS A 327 10.26 -11.88 1.78
C LYS A 327 11.02 -11.18 0.65
N LEU A 328 12.07 -10.41 0.99
CA LEU A 328 12.93 -9.80 -0.04
C LEU A 328 13.57 -10.85 -0.96
N SER A 329 13.99 -12.00 -0.42
CA SER A 329 14.50 -13.11 -1.22
C SER A 329 13.47 -13.67 -2.21
N GLU A 330 12.19 -13.67 -1.85
CA GLU A 330 11.09 -14.07 -2.73
C GLU A 330 10.81 -13.01 -3.80
N MET A 331 10.85 -11.72 -3.44
CA MET A 331 10.74 -10.63 -4.40
C MET A 331 11.87 -10.67 -5.44
N GLU A 332 13.11 -10.93 -5.02
CA GLU A 332 14.25 -11.10 -5.93
C GLU A 332 14.03 -12.27 -6.91
N LYS A 333 13.44 -13.37 -6.42
CA LYS A 333 13.04 -14.50 -7.26
C LYS A 333 11.96 -14.09 -8.27
N TRP A 334 10.91 -13.38 -7.85
CA TRP A 334 9.85 -12.90 -8.75
C TRP A 334 10.42 -12.01 -9.86
N ILE A 335 11.33 -11.09 -9.53
CA ILE A 335 12.01 -10.20 -10.49
C ILE A 335 12.82 -11.01 -11.50
N ARG A 336 13.55 -12.04 -11.06
CA ARG A 336 14.34 -12.91 -11.93
C ARG A 336 13.44 -13.70 -12.89
N GLU A 337 12.38 -14.31 -12.37
CA GLU A 337 11.44 -15.10 -13.16
C GLU A 337 10.71 -14.24 -14.22
N ASP A 338 10.35 -13.01 -13.89
CA ASP A 338 9.68 -12.09 -14.83
C ASP A 338 10.60 -11.63 -15.99
N ASN A 339 11.92 -11.56 -15.74
CA ASN A 339 12.91 -11.30 -16.80
C ASN A 339 13.08 -12.50 -17.75
N ASP A 340 12.84 -13.72 -17.27
CA ASP A 340 13.01 -14.97 -18.02
C ASP A 340 11.76 -15.36 -18.83
N VAL A 341 10.70 -14.53 -18.85
CA VAL A 341 9.42 -14.81 -19.53
C VAL A 341 9.58 -14.81 -21.05
N LEU A 342 10.04 -15.95 -21.57
CA LEU A 342 9.93 -16.37 -22.96
C LEU A 342 8.86 -17.45 -23.17
N ILE A 343 8.21 -17.97 -22.12
CA ILE A 343 7.33 -19.15 -22.25
C ILE A 343 6.15 -19.09 -21.27
N GLY A 344 4.98 -18.68 -21.77
CA GLY A 344 3.65 -19.13 -21.30
C GLY A 344 3.16 -18.78 -19.89
N ASN A 345 3.99 -18.23 -19.00
CA ASN A 345 3.57 -17.83 -17.65
C ASN A 345 2.97 -16.41 -17.66
N GLU A 346 1.95 -16.19 -16.82
CA GLU A 346 1.41 -14.85 -16.54
C GLU A 346 2.52 -13.99 -15.91
N ARG A 347 2.76 -12.81 -16.48
CA ARG A 347 3.73 -11.86 -15.92
C ARG A 347 3.22 -11.34 -14.58
N LYS A 348 4.09 -11.30 -13.57
CA LYS A 348 3.75 -10.74 -12.27
C LYS A 348 3.73 -9.21 -12.34
N PHE A 349 4.69 -8.63 -13.05
CA PHE A 349 4.86 -7.20 -13.21
C PHE A 349 4.43 -6.75 -14.61
N CYS A 350 3.84 -5.56 -14.68
CA CYS A 350 3.30 -5.03 -15.93
C CYS A 350 4.35 -4.90 -17.04
N HIS A 351 5.56 -4.48 -16.68
CA HIS A 351 6.63 -4.24 -17.64
C HIS A 351 8.02 -4.14 -17.03
N SER A 352 9.04 -4.23 -17.89
CA SER A 352 10.46 -4.15 -17.54
C SER A 352 10.87 -2.91 -16.74
N THR A 353 10.22 -1.76 -16.94
CA THR A 353 10.50 -0.56 -16.12
C THR A 353 10.14 -0.80 -14.65
N LEU A 354 9.00 -1.47 -14.36
CA LEU A 354 8.63 -1.80 -12.98
C LEU A 354 9.61 -2.79 -12.37
N VAL A 355 9.98 -3.83 -13.14
CA VAL A 355 11.00 -4.80 -12.74
C VAL A 355 12.32 -4.11 -12.39
N SER A 356 12.69 -3.08 -13.15
CA SER A 356 13.94 -2.34 -12.95
C SER A 356 13.88 -1.38 -11.76
N LEU A 357 12.73 -0.74 -11.51
CA LEU A 357 12.50 0.05 -10.30
C LEU A 357 12.56 -0.84 -9.05
N MET A 358 11.91 -2.00 -9.09
CA MET A 358 11.94 -2.98 -8.01
C MET A 358 13.34 -3.54 -7.76
N HIS A 359 14.07 -3.84 -8.83
CA HIS A 359 15.48 -4.25 -8.72
C HIS A 359 16.32 -3.13 -8.09
N LEU A 360 16.11 -1.88 -8.49
CA LEU A 360 16.79 -0.72 -7.90
C LEU A 360 16.48 -0.60 -6.40
N VAL A 361 15.23 -0.80 -5.97
CA VAL A 361 14.84 -0.86 -4.56
C VAL A 361 15.61 -1.95 -3.82
N LEU A 362 15.66 -3.19 -4.33
CA LEU A 362 16.42 -4.27 -3.70
C LEU A 362 17.92 -3.94 -3.55
N GLU A 363 18.54 -3.37 -4.58
CA GLU A 363 19.95 -3.00 -4.51
C GLU A 363 20.22 -1.91 -3.47
N ARG A 364 19.31 -0.94 -3.33
CA ARG A 364 19.39 0.07 -2.27
C ARG A 364 19.20 -0.55 -0.88
N LEU A 365 18.29 -1.49 -0.70
CA LEU A 365 18.12 -2.21 0.57
C LEU A 365 19.37 -3.00 0.95
N LYS A 366 20.01 -3.68 -0.01
CA LYS A 366 21.31 -4.36 0.19
C LYS A 366 22.40 -3.39 0.64
N LEU A 367 22.47 -2.21 0.03
CA LEU A 367 23.43 -1.15 0.42
C LEU A 367 23.19 -0.61 1.83
N MET A 368 21.93 -0.54 2.26
CA MET A 368 21.54 -0.09 3.59
C MET A 368 21.73 -1.19 4.66
N GLY A 369 22.21 -2.37 4.27
CA GLY A 369 22.39 -3.50 5.18
C GLY A 369 21.09 -4.15 5.64
N LYS A 370 19.98 -3.91 4.92
CA LYS A 370 18.64 -4.45 5.23
C LYS A 370 18.41 -5.85 4.66
N MET A 371 19.35 -6.35 3.87
CA MET A 371 19.30 -7.68 3.25
C MET A 371 20.70 -8.26 3.26
N VAL A 372 20.85 -9.49 3.78
CA VAL A 372 22.12 -10.21 3.71
C VAL A 372 22.40 -10.50 2.24
N ARG A 373 23.61 -10.15 1.78
CA ARG A 373 24.04 -10.55 0.44
C ARG A 373 23.99 -12.07 0.39
N SER A 374 23.18 -12.60 -0.51
CA SER A 374 23.25 -13.99 -0.92
C SER A 374 24.68 -14.19 -1.42
N ASP A 375 25.56 -14.69 -0.55
CA ASP A 375 26.85 -15.21 -0.97
C ASP A 375 26.51 -16.40 -1.84
N ASP A 376 26.31 -16.15 -3.14
CA ASP A 376 26.19 -17.17 -4.15
C ASP A 376 27.44 -18.03 -4.00
N GLY A 377 27.28 -19.15 -3.28
CA GLY A 377 28.34 -20.09 -2.91
C GLY A 377 29.00 -20.78 -4.10
N SER A 378 28.94 -20.19 -5.29
CA SER A 378 29.68 -20.55 -6.48
C SER A 378 31.03 -19.84 -6.58
N SER A 379 31.53 -19.18 -5.53
CA SER A 379 32.97 -19.05 -5.36
C SER A 379 33.55 -20.44 -5.08
N SER A 380 33.58 -21.25 -6.15
CA SER A 380 34.54 -22.30 -6.35
C SER A 380 35.91 -21.67 -6.16
N SER A 381 36.37 -21.67 -4.91
CA SER A 381 37.77 -21.55 -4.56
C SER A 381 38.46 -22.75 -5.21
N SER A 382 38.72 -22.62 -6.51
CA SER A 382 39.80 -23.32 -7.15
C SER A 382 41.04 -22.89 -6.37
N SER A 383 41.39 -23.70 -5.38
CA SER A 383 42.73 -23.73 -4.85
C SER A 383 43.63 -23.99 -6.04
N ILE A 384 44.12 -22.91 -6.65
CA ILE A 384 45.32 -22.93 -7.45
C ILE A 384 46.39 -23.42 -6.48
N ARG A 385 46.60 -24.74 -6.48
CA ARG A 385 47.82 -25.34 -5.98
C ARG A 385 48.92 -24.76 -6.84
N SER A 386 49.55 -23.71 -6.34
CA SER A 386 50.86 -23.26 -6.77
C SER A 386 51.83 -24.40 -6.51
N SER A 387 51.99 -25.30 -7.49
CA SER A 387 53.12 -26.21 -7.53
C SER A 387 54.36 -25.35 -7.72
N SER A 388 55.06 -25.10 -6.61
CA SER A 388 56.41 -24.57 -6.57
C SER A 388 57.34 -25.53 -7.31
N SER A 389 57.50 -25.30 -8.61
CA SER A 389 58.60 -25.83 -9.40
C SER A 389 59.78 -24.90 -9.20
N MET A 390 60.76 -25.35 -8.39
CA MET A 390 62.11 -24.78 -8.35
C MET A 390 62.65 -24.68 -9.78
N GLY A 391 62.90 -23.46 -10.22
CA GLY A 391 63.68 -23.15 -11.40
C GLY A 391 64.71 -22.11 -10.99
N ASP A 392 65.92 -22.58 -10.73
CA ASP A 392 67.11 -21.75 -10.62
C ASP A 392 67.29 -20.95 -11.92
N GLY A 393 67.50 -19.64 -11.79
CA GLY A 393 67.64 -18.73 -12.91
C GLY A 393 68.26 -17.44 -12.45
N ASP A 394 69.59 -17.46 -12.32
CA ASP A 394 70.44 -16.30 -12.09
C ASP A 394 70.21 -15.24 -13.17
N GLY A 395 69.96 -14.01 -12.74
CA GLY A 395 69.70 -12.89 -13.65
C GLY A 395 69.78 -11.57 -12.92
N GLU A 396 71.02 -11.12 -12.72
CA GLU A 396 71.36 -9.75 -12.31
C GLU A 396 70.72 -8.73 -13.26
N GLY A 397 70.14 -7.68 -12.69
CA GLY A 397 69.50 -6.60 -13.43
C GLY A 397 69.15 -5.43 -12.51
N GLU A 398 70.19 -4.66 -12.18
CA GLU A 398 70.12 -3.36 -11.52
C GLU A 398 69.12 -2.42 -12.22
N GLY A 399 68.35 -1.64 -11.45
CA GLY A 399 67.45 -0.64 -12.03
C GLY A 399 66.62 0.11 -11.00
N ASN A 400 67.25 1.08 -10.36
CA ASN A 400 66.64 2.11 -9.51
C ASN A 400 65.37 2.73 -10.13
N SER A 401 64.35 2.98 -9.30
CA SER A 401 63.91 4.36 -9.03
C SER A 401 62.86 4.37 -7.91
N ALA A 402 63.22 5.02 -6.81
CA ALA A 402 62.30 5.58 -5.86
C ALA A 402 61.35 6.57 -6.56
N VAL A 403 60.08 6.58 -6.14
CA VAL A 403 59.28 7.81 -6.13
C VAL A 403 58.52 7.83 -4.81
N ASP A 404 58.77 8.92 -4.11
CA ASP A 404 58.29 9.26 -2.79
C ASP A 404 56.77 9.44 -2.71
N ILE A 405 56.28 9.07 -1.54
CA ILE A 405 55.05 9.49 -0.91
C ILE A 405 55.17 10.98 -0.57
N LEU A 406 54.18 11.81 -0.91
CA LEU A 406 53.83 13.00 -0.12
C LEU A 406 52.46 13.59 -0.51
N ILE A 407 51.64 13.72 0.53
CA ILE A 407 50.33 14.41 0.72
C ILE A 407 49.10 13.64 0.28
#